data_AF-A0A6I2GR35-F1
#
_entry.id   AF-A0A6I2GR35-F1
#
_cell.length_a   1.000
_cell.length_b   1.000
_cell.length_c   1.000
_cell.angle_alpha   90.00
_cell.angle_beta   90.00
_cell.angle_gamma   90.00
#
_symmetry.space_group_name_H-M   'P 1'
#
loop_
_entity.id
_entity.type
_entity.pdbx_description
1 polymer ?
#
loop_
_entity_poly.entity_id
_entity_poly.type
_entity_poly.pdbx_seq_one_letter_code
_entity_poly.pdbx_strand_id
1 'polypeptide(L)'
;MHAPLRLAALLLLVSSSAFAQGMDPWAVDPVQPEQASAPALHRPSPPLPEPEAPPPERWSTGARLGAELGGGMAGTVLGGVVGGAGLSLLGLTCFGHGGFIGDSTCFWAVAGAGAILGGLVGMPLGIRWGGRRAGGNGSALAATVGIVGSLVAVGLVLASDHPERAGFVALSAPLLGVVGYELTARGPRSARLTPSLSLSPGGGALGLRARF
;
A
#
# COMPACT_ATOMS: atom_id res chain seq x y z
N MET A 1 20.64 -8.21 -23.03
CA MET A 1 19.88 -8.58 -21.81
C MET A 1 19.25 -7.35 -21.14
N HIS A 2 18.31 -6.63 -21.79
CA HIS A 2 17.70 -5.39 -21.25
C HIS A 2 16.16 -5.42 -21.13
N ALA A 3 15.53 -6.57 -21.40
CA ALA A 3 14.07 -6.72 -21.37
C ALA A 3 13.43 -6.55 -19.98
N PRO A 4 13.99 -7.07 -18.86
CA PRO A 4 13.27 -7.03 -17.59
C PRO A 4 13.20 -5.62 -16.97
N LEU A 5 14.24 -4.79 -17.18
CA LEU A 5 14.28 -3.42 -16.66
C LEU A 5 13.25 -2.51 -17.37
N ARG A 6 13.07 -2.71 -18.68
CA ARG A 6 12.07 -1.97 -19.47
C ARG A 6 10.65 -2.37 -19.10
N LEU A 7 10.41 -3.65 -18.83
CA LEU A 7 9.11 -4.15 -18.40
C LEU A 7 8.74 -3.64 -17.00
N ALA A 8 9.70 -3.64 -16.06
CA ALA A 8 9.51 -3.08 -14.72
C ALA A 8 9.22 -1.57 -14.76
N ALA A 9 9.94 -0.81 -15.59
CA ALA A 9 9.69 0.61 -15.81
C ALA A 9 8.32 0.87 -16.46
N LEU A 10 7.91 0.05 -17.42
CA LEU A 10 6.59 0.11 -18.05
C LEU A 10 5.46 -0.22 -17.06
N LEU A 11 5.65 -1.22 -16.21
CA LEU A 11 4.68 -1.56 -15.17
C LEU A 11 4.56 -0.44 -14.13
N LEU A 12 5.67 0.19 -13.74
CA LEU A 12 5.66 1.39 -12.90
C LEU A 12 4.91 2.57 -13.55
N LEU A 13 5.10 2.78 -14.86
CA LEU A 13 4.43 3.84 -15.64
C LEU A 13 2.94 3.57 -15.91
N VAL A 14 2.54 2.30 -16.07
CA VAL A 14 1.13 1.92 -16.26
C VAL A 14 0.38 1.91 -14.94
N SER A 15 1.06 1.56 -13.84
CA SER A 15 0.49 1.66 -12.50
C SER A 15 0.15 3.11 -12.15
N SER A 16 1.00 4.07 -12.49
CA SER A 16 0.78 5.49 -12.19
C SER A 16 -0.36 6.12 -12.99
N SER A 17 -0.66 5.66 -14.20
CA SER A 17 -1.77 6.19 -15.01
C SER A 17 -3.15 5.67 -14.57
N ALA A 18 -3.22 4.46 -14.01
CA ALA A 18 -4.46 3.94 -13.41
C ALA A 18 -4.92 4.74 -12.18
N PHE A 19 -4.01 5.48 -11.51
CA PHE A 19 -4.32 6.31 -10.35
C PHE A 19 -4.79 7.73 -10.68
N ALA A 20 -4.77 8.15 -11.95
CA ALA A 20 -5.26 9.47 -12.37
C ALA A 20 -6.78 9.53 -12.54
N GLN A 21 -7.48 8.39 -12.53
CA GLN A 21 -8.95 8.35 -12.52
C GLN A 21 -9.47 8.49 -11.09
N GLY A 22 -9.36 9.70 -10.55
CA GLY A 22 -10.02 10.11 -9.33
C GLY A 22 -11.54 10.11 -9.50
N MET A 23 -12.15 8.92 -9.49
CA MET A 23 -13.55 8.80 -9.15
C MET A 23 -13.64 8.96 -7.63
N ASP A 24 -14.23 10.07 -7.19
CA ASP A 24 -14.70 10.21 -5.81
C ASP A 24 -15.92 9.26 -5.67
N PRO A 25 -15.79 8.09 -5.04
CA PRO A 25 -16.90 7.15 -4.93
C PRO A 25 -17.96 7.63 -3.93
N TRP A 26 -17.74 8.81 -3.33
CA TRP A 26 -18.56 9.42 -2.29
C TRP A 26 -19.00 10.84 -2.61
N ALA A 27 -18.94 11.28 -3.88
CA ALA A 27 -19.74 12.40 -4.36
C ALA A 27 -21.24 12.00 -4.37
N VAL A 28 -21.76 11.67 -3.21
CA VAL A 28 -23.17 11.65 -2.91
C VAL A 28 -23.44 13.05 -2.40
N ASP A 29 -24.15 13.86 -3.19
CA ASP A 29 -24.67 15.14 -2.73
C ASP A 29 -25.26 14.92 -1.33
N PRO A 30 -24.81 15.67 -0.31
CA PRO A 30 -25.42 15.57 1.00
C PRO A 30 -26.91 15.86 0.79
N VAL A 31 -27.76 14.87 1.09
CA VAL A 31 -29.20 15.07 1.19
C VAL A 31 -29.37 16.17 2.23
N GLN A 32 -29.65 17.38 1.76
CA GLN A 32 -30.03 18.48 2.62
C GLN A 32 -31.24 18.00 3.41
N PRO A 33 -31.15 17.83 4.74
CA PRO A 33 -32.35 17.61 5.51
C PRO A 33 -33.21 18.85 5.27
N GLU A 34 -34.38 18.64 4.67
CA GLU A 34 -35.42 19.65 4.58
C GLU A 34 -35.48 20.39 5.91
N GLN A 35 -35.12 21.67 5.85
CA GLN A 35 -35.28 22.63 6.93
C GLN A 35 -36.76 22.69 7.28
N ALA A 36 -37.16 21.84 8.22
CA ALA A 36 -38.40 21.97 8.95
C ALA A 36 -38.38 23.36 9.61
N SER A 37 -39.11 24.28 8.98
CA SER A 37 -39.25 25.66 9.39
C SER A 37 -40.07 25.71 10.67
N ALA A 38 -39.39 25.62 11.81
CA ALA A 38 -39.97 25.94 13.11
C ALA A 38 -40.00 27.47 13.28
N PRO A 39 -41.07 28.05 13.85
CA PRO A 39 -41.19 29.49 14.04
C PRO A 39 -40.11 30.01 14.98
N ALA A 40 -39.43 31.07 14.54
CA ALA A 40 -38.27 31.67 15.20
C ALA A 40 -38.66 32.33 16.53
N LEU A 41 -38.39 31.65 17.64
CA LEU A 41 -38.33 32.27 18.96
C LEU A 41 -37.06 33.12 19.05
N HIS A 42 -37.22 34.41 19.37
CA HIS A 42 -36.14 35.39 19.47
C HIS A 42 -35.15 34.98 20.56
N ARG A 43 -34.05 34.33 20.15
CA ARG A 43 -32.96 33.87 21.02
C ARG A 43 -31.85 34.93 20.97
N PRO A 44 -31.30 35.37 22.12
CA PRO A 44 -30.19 36.31 22.14
C PRO A 44 -29.03 35.80 21.28
N SER A 45 -28.46 36.69 20.48
CA SER A 45 -27.40 36.39 19.51
C SER A 45 -26.25 35.65 20.22
N PRO A 46 -25.92 34.42 19.80
CA PRO A 46 -24.77 33.71 20.36
C PRO A 46 -23.48 34.49 20.05
N PRO A 47 -22.45 34.38 20.91
CA PRO A 47 -21.14 34.98 20.64
C PRO A 47 -20.63 34.52 19.27
N LEU A 48 -19.99 35.45 18.56
CA LEU A 48 -19.41 35.20 17.23
C LEU A 48 -18.58 33.90 17.30
N PRO A 49 -18.81 32.92 16.41
CA PRO A 49 -18.03 31.71 16.39
C PRO A 49 -16.55 32.09 16.20
N GLU A 50 -15.68 31.57 17.06
CA GLU A 50 -14.23 31.66 16.84
C GLU A 50 -13.93 31.20 15.41
N PRO A 51 -12.96 31.83 14.72
CA PRO A 51 -12.55 31.41 13.39
C PRO A 51 -12.21 29.92 13.44
N GLU A 52 -13.11 29.10 12.89
CA GLU A 52 -12.94 27.66 12.86
C GLU A 52 -11.64 27.40 12.11
N ALA A 53 -10.66 26.80 12.80
CA ALA A 53 -9.36 26.51 12.20
C ALA A 53 -9.60 25.79 10.87
N PRO A 54 -8.90 26.19 9.78
CA PRO A 54 -9.13 25.60 8.48
C PRO A 54 -9.08 24.08 8.61
N PRO A 55 -10.07 23.36 8.07
CA PRO A 55 -10.13 21.91 8.22
C PRO A 55 -8.79 21.34 7.73
N PRO A 56 -8.18 20.41 8.49
CA PRO A 56 -6.88 19.85 8.11
C PRO A 56 -6.96 19.38 6.67
N GLU A 57 -6.03 19.86 5.84
CA GLU A 57 -6.00 19.61 4.41
C GLU A 57 -6.03 18.09 4.18
N ARG A 58 -7.21 17.57 3.82
CA ARG A 58 -7.40 16.14 3.61
C ARG A 58 -6.80 15.81 2.27
N TRP A 59 -5.69 15.09 2.29
CA TRP A 59 -5.08 14.57 1.08
C TRP A 59 -6.12 13.75 0.32
N SER A 60 -6.13 13.88 -1.01
CA SER A 60 -6.98 13.04 -1.85
C SER A 60 -6.63 11.57 -1.64
N THR A 61 -7.60 10.66 -1.82
CA THR A 61 -7.36 9.21 -1.66
C THR A 61 -6.20 8.73 -2.53
N GLY A 62 -6.05 9.28 -3.74
CA GLY A 62 -4.93 8.99 -4.63
C GLY A 62 -3.58 9.45 -4.05
N ALA A 63 -3.50 10.67 -3.49
CA ALA A 63 -2.28 11.17 -2.86
C ALA A 63 -1.88 10.34 -1.65
N ARG A 64 -2.85 9.89 -0.85
CA ARG A 64 -2.63 8.99 0.28
C ARG A 64 -2.11 7.62 -0.16
N LEU A 65 -2.75 7.00 -1.13
CA LEU A 65 -2.33 5.71 -1.65
C LEU A 65 -0.93 5.78 -2.28
N GLY A 66 -0.63 6.89 -2.97
CA GLY A 66 0.69 7.20 -3.50
C GLY A 66 1.74 7.32 -2.39
N ALA A 67 1.42 7.96 -1.27
CA ALA A 67 2.31 8.05 -0.11
C ALA A 67 2.55 6.67 0.53
N GLU A 68 1.52 5.84 0.65
CA GLU A 68 1.63 4.46 1.19
C GLU A 68 2.49 3.57 0.29
N LEU A 69 2.25 3.58 -1.03
CA LEU A 69 3.04 2.84 -2.01
C LEU A 69 4.49 3.35 -2.07
N GLY A 70 4.68 4.66 -2.17
CA GLY A 70 6.00 5.29 -2.23
C GLY A 70 6.80 5.03 -0.95
N GLY A 71 6.14 5.12 0.22
CA GLY A 71 6.70 4.73 1.50
C GLY A 71 7.12 3.27 1.51
N GLY A 72 6.27 2.36 1.03
CA GLY A 72 6.58 0.93 0.94
C GLY A 72 7.79 0.62 0.06
N MET A 73 7.88 1.25 -1.12
CA MET A 73 9.02 1.10 -2.03
C MET A 73 10.31 1.63 -1.40
N ALA A 74 10.27 2.84 -0.83
CA ALA A 74 11.42 3.43 -0.15
C ALA A 74 11.87 2.58 1.04
N GLY A 75 10.91 2.09 1.83
CA GLY A 75 11.16 1.18 2.96
C GLY A 75 11.77 -0.13 2.52
N THR A 76 11.35 -0.70 1.39
CA THR A 76 11.94 -1.92 0.82
C THR A 76 13.40 -1.70 0.43
N VAL A 77 13.70 -0.59 -0.25
CA VAL A 77 15.06 -0.26 -0.69
C VAL A 77 15.96 0.00 0.52
N LEU A 78 15.53 0.87 1.44
CA LEU A 78 16.30 1.22 2.64
C LEU A 78 16.49 0.00 3.55
N GLY A 79 15.42 -0.74 3.78
CA GLY A 79 15.45 -1.99 4.54
C GLY A 79 16.41 -2.99 3.91
N GLY A 80 16.36 -3.16 2.59
CA GLY A 80 17.25 -4.08 1.89
C GLY A 80 18.71 -3.66 1.91
N VAL A 81 19.02 -2.36 1.78
CA VAL A 81 20.40 -1.87 1.93
C VAL A 81 20.90 -2.12 3.36
N VAL A 82 20.10 -1.78 4.37
CA VAL A 82 20.47 -1.97 5.78
C VAL A 82 20.61 -3.45 6.13
N GLY A 83 19.67 -4.29 5.70
CA GLY A 83 19.70 -5.73 5.95
C GLY A 83 20.85 -6.42 5.21
N GLY A 84 21.09 -6.04 3.94
CA GLY A 84 22.20 -6.55 3.14
C GLY A 84 23.55 -6.17 3.76
N ALA A 85 23.74 -4.91 4.13
CA ALA A 85 24.95 -4.46 4.81
C ALA A 85 25.13 -5.13 6.18
N GLY A 86 24.05 -5.24 6.96
CA GLY A 86 24.07 -5.85 8.30
C GLY A 86 24.45 -7.33 8.27
N LEU A 87 23.85 -8.12 7.37
CA LEU A 87 24.19 -9.54 7.22
C LEU A 87 25.51 -9.76 6.46
N SER A 88 25.96 -8.81 5.63
CA SER A 88 27.31 -8.88 5.04
C SER A 88 28.43 -8.94 6.08
N LEU A 89 28.22 -8.40 7.29
CA LEU A 89 29.15 -8.56 8.42
C LEU A 89 29.27 -10.02 8.87
N LEU A 90 28.18 -10.79 8.83
CA LEU A 90 28.21 -12.24 9.05
C LEU A 90 28.85 -12.94 7.84
N GLY A 91 28.65 -12.43 6.62
CA GLY A 91 29.36 -12.88 5.43
C GLY A 91 30.88 -12.75 5.52
N LEU A 92 31.41 -11.88 6.41
CA LEU A 92 32.86 -11.78 6.65
C LEU A 92 33.44 -13.08 7.23
N THR A 93 32.64 -13.89 7.92
CA THR A 93 33.08 -15.20 8.42
C THR A 93 33.26 -16.22 7.29
N CYS A 94 32.65 -16.00 6.10
CA CYS A 94 32.89 -16.83 4.92
C CYS A 94 34.34 -16.74 4.43
N PHE A 95 35.08 -15.66 4.74
CA PHE A 95 36.50 -15.53 4.36
C PHE A 95 37.46 -16.30 5.27
N GLY A 96 36.97 -16.85 6.40
CA GLY A 96 37.78 -17.55 7.39
C GLY A 96 38.14 -19.00 7.05
N HIS A 97 37.61 -19.56 5.97
CA HIS A 97 37.89 -20.93 5.52
C HIS A 97 38.72 -20.96 4.24
N GLY A 98 39.99 -20.56 4.37
CA GLY A 98 41.10 -21.10 3.58
C GLY A 98 40.97 -21.10 2.05
N GLY A 99 40.82 -19.92 1.43
CA GLY A 99 41.02 -19.77 0.00
C GLY A 99 40.82 -18.33 -0.46
N PHE A 100 41.90 -17.65 -0.86
CA PHE A 100 41.92 -16.22 -1.22
C PHE A 100 41.02 -15.84 -2.43
N ILE A 101 40.30 -16.79 -3.04
CA ILE A 101 39.49 -16.62 -4.26
C ILE A 101 38.11 -17.35 -4.22
N GLY A 102 37.79 -18.20 -3.23
CA GLY A 102 36.49 -18.90 -3.16
C GLY A 102 35.99 -18.88 -1.71
N ASP A 103 34.86 -18.29 -1.34
CA ASP A 103 33.55 -18.30 -1.98
C ASP A 103 32.92 -16.90 -1.94
N SER A 104 33.10 -16.10 -2.99
CA SER A 104 32.32 -14.87 -3.17
C SER A 104 30.80 -15.18 -3.17
N THR A 105 30.43 -16.39 -3.61
CA THR A 105 29.10 -16.99 -3.53
C THR A 105 28.51 -16.99 -2.13
N CYS A 106 29.29 -17.33 -1.09
CA CYS A 106 28.83 -17.32 0.31
C CYS A 106 28.52 -15.89 0.76
N PHE A 107 29.45 -14.96 0.50
CA PHE A 107 29.26 -13.55 0.83
C PHE A 107 28.03 -12.96 0.15
N TRP A 108 27.88 -13.16 -1.17
CA TRP A 108 26.74 -12.66 -1.93
C TRP A 108 25.42 -13.32 -1.53
N ALA A 109 25.43 -14.60 -1.16
CA ALA A 109 24.24 -15.29 -0.66
C ALA A 109 23.77 -14.70 0.68
N VAL A 110 24.69 -14.48 1.62
CA VAL A 110 24.37 -13.89 2.93
C VAL A 110 23.93 -12.43 2.79
N ALA A 111 24.64 -11.64 1.98
CA ALA A 111 24.28 -10.25 1.67
C ALA A 111 22.91 -10.16 0.97
N GLY A 112 22.66 -11.05 0.00
CA GLY A 112 21.39 -11.15 -0.71
C GLY A 112 20.23 -11.54 0.21
N ALA A 113 20.43 -12.54 1.08
CA ALA A 113 19.44 -12.92 2.08
C ALA A 113 19.13 -11.75 3.03
N GLY A 114 20.16 -11.00 3.45
CA GLY A 114 19.97 -9.80 4.25
C GLY A 114 19.21 -8.71 3.53
N ALA A 115 19.48 -8.49 2.25
CA ALA A 115 18.74 -7.51 1.47
C ALA A 115 17.27 -7.89 1.31
N ILE A 116 16.97 -9.18 1.11
CA ILE A 116 15.60 -9.66 1.05
C ILE A 116 14.90 -9.48 2.41
N LEU A 117 15.48 -10.01 3.50
CA LEU A 117 14.89 -9.90 4.84
C LEU A 117 14.70 -8.46 5.29
N GLY A 118 15.72 -7.63 5.05
CA GLY A 118 15.66 -6.21 5.35
C GLY A 118 14.57 -5.50 4.55
N GLY A 119 14.45 -5.80 3.24
CA GLY A 119 13.38 -5.26 2.40
C GLY A 119 11.99 -5.68 2.89
N LEU A 120 11.82 -6.94 3.29
CA LEU A 120 10.57 -7.48 3.81
C LEU A 120 10.09 -6.80 5.10
N VAL A 121 11.02 -6.42 5.97
CA VAL A 121 10.70 -5.67 7.21
C VAL A 121 10.53 -4.18 6.91
N GLY A 122 11.37 -3.63 6.04
CA GLY A 122 11.35 -2.20 5.69
C GLY A 122 10.09 -1.79 4.94
N MET A 123 9.53 -2.68 4.12
CA MET A 123 8.34 -2.45 3.32
C MET A 123 7.07 -2.12 4.13
N PRO A 124 6.60 -2.94 5.08
CA PRO A 124 5.42 -2.62 5.89
C PRO A 124 5.64 -1.38 6.79
N LEU A 125 6.88 -1.16 7.24
CA LEU A 125 7.25 0.05 7.98
C LEU A 125 7.14 1.30 7.09
N GLY A 126 7.62 1.19 5.85
CA GLY A 126 7.51 2.22 4.83
C GLY A 126 6.07 2.56 4.48
N ILE A 127 5.22 1.53 4.25
CA ILE A 127 3.78 1.71 4.01
C ILE A 127 3.14 2.43 5.18
N ARG A 128 3.41 2.00 6.42
CA ARG A 128 2.86 2.65 7.62
C ARG A 128 3.33 4.09 7.78
N TRP A 129 4.59 4.36 7.49
CA TRP A 129 5.13 5.72 7.56
C TRP A 129 4.48 6.64 6.51
N GLY A 130 4.37 6.16 5.27
CA GLY A 130 3.67 6.86 4.19
C GLY A 130 2.20 7.11 4.48
N GLY A 131 1.50 6.09 4.98
CA GLY A 131 0.09 6.18 5.38
C GLY A 131 -0.12 7.19 6.51
N ARG A 132 0.71 7.17 7.56
CA ARG A 132 0.61 8.16 8.64
C ARG A 132 0.87 9.59 8.19
N ARG A 133 1.83 9.80 7.26
CA ARG A 133 2.10 11.13 6.67
C ARG A 133 0.89 11.67 5.92
N ALA A 134 0.08 10.79 5.32
CA ALA A 134 -1.15 11.13 4.62
C ALA A 134 -2.42 11.03 5.50
N GLY A 135 -2.27 10.97 6.84
CA GLY A 135 -3.39 10.94 7.78
C GLY A 135 -4.06 9.57 7.98
N GLY A 136 -3.48 8.50 7.46
CA GLY A 136 -3.92 7.12 7.66
C GLY A 136 -3.50 6.53 9.02
N ASN A 137 -4.35 5.68 9.58
CA ASN A 137 -4.13 4.98 10.86
C ASN A 137 -4.12 3.45 10.71
N GLY A 138 -3.74 2.94 9.53
CA GLY A 138 -3.65 1.51 9.29
C GLY A 138 -2.57 0.81 10.12
N SER A 139 -2.70 -0.51 10.21
CA SER A 139 -1.79 -1.38 10.94
C SER A 139 -0.65 -1.84 10.05
N ALA A 140 0.60 -1.69 10.53
CA ALA A 140 1.76 -2.32 9.88
C ALA A 140 1.64 -3.84 9.85
N LEU A 141 1.00 -4.45 10.86
CA LEU A 141 0.85 -5.90 10.95
C LEU A 141 -0.04 -6.44 9.82
N ALA A 142 -1.10 -5.71 9.46
CA ALA A 142 -1.95 -6.09 8.33
C ALA A 142 -1.23 -5.91 6.98
N ALA A 143 -0.39 -4.88 6.86
CA ALA A 143 0.51 -4.75 5.71
C ALA A 143 1.48 -5.94 5.62
N THR A 144 2.04 -6.40 6.75
CA THR A 144 2.89 -7.59 6.81
C THR A 144 2.15 -8.84 6.35
N VAL A 145 0.90 -9.06 6.79
CA VAL A 145 0.10 -10.22 6.34
C VAL A 145 -0.09 -10.22 4.82
N GLY A 146 -0.40 -9.06 4.22
CA GLY A 146 -0.52 -8.93 2.76
C GLY A 146 0.79 -9.26 2.03
N ILE A 147 1.92 -8.78 2.55
CA ILE A 147 3.25 -9.03 1.98
C ILE A 147 3.62 -10.52 2.12
N VAL A 148 3.43 -11.12 3.29
CA VAL A 148 3.70 -12.55 3.54
C VAL A 148 2.84 -13.42 2.64
N GLY A 149 1.55 -13.10 2.47
CA GLY A 149 0.67 -13.79 1.52
C GLY A 149 1.22 -13.76 0.08
N SER A 150 1.75 -12.61 -0.35
CA SER A 150 2.41 -12.49 -1.66
C SER A 150 3.65 -13.37 -1.77
N LEU A 151 4.46 -13.49 -0.72
CA LEU A 151 5.66 -14.33 -0.74
C LEU A 151 5.33 -15.82 -0.77
N VAL A 152 4.29 -16.25 -0.06
CA VAL A 152 3.80 -17.63 -0.14
C VAL A 152 3.37 -17.92 -1.58
N ALA A 153 2.67 -16.99 -2.23
CA ALA A 153 2.31 -17.11 -3.64
C ALA A 153 3.55 -17.17 -4.56
N VAL A 154 4.58 -16.35 -4.30
CA VAL A 154 5.87 -16.43 -5.02
C VAL A 154 6.50 -17.81 -4.85
N GLY A 155 6.55 -18.34 -3.63
CA GLY A 155 7.11 -19.66 -3.35
C GLY A 155 6.36 -20.79 -4.09
N LEU A 156 5.04 -20.73 -4.12
CA LEU A 156 4.22 -21.68 -4.89
C LEU A 156 4.48 -21.60 -6.39
N VAL A 157 4.67 -20.40 -6.93
CA VAL A 157 4.98 -20.20 -8.36
C VAL A 157 6.39 -20.69 -8.69
N LEU A 158 7.37 -20.47 -7.81
CA LEU A 158 8.73 -21.00 -7.98
C LEU A 158 8.77 -22.54 -7.90
N ALA A 159 7.85 -23.15 -7.16
CA ALA A 159 7.69 -24.60 -7.08
C ALA A 159 6.86 -25.20 -8.24
N SER A 160 6.32 -24.36 -9.13
CA SER A 160 5.55 -24.78 -10.30
C SER A 160 6.41 -24.88 -11.56
N ASP A 161 5.86 -25.43 -12.64
CA ASP A 161 6.52 -25.50 -13.95
C ASP A 161 6.71 -24.12 -14.63
N HIS A 162 6.26 -23.03 -13.99
CA HIS A 162 6.28 -21.67 -14.53
C HIS A 162 6.99 -20.65 -13.59
N PRO A 163 8.28 -20.85 -13.25
CA PRO A 163 9.00 -19.98 -12.34
C PRO A 163 9.17 -18.55 -12.89
N GLU A 164 9.08 -18.34 -14.20
CA GLU A 164 9.13 -17.03 -14.84
C GLU A 164 8.00 -16.08 -14.36
N ARG A 165 6.91 -16.62 -13.81
CA ARG A 165 5.79 -15.84 -13.29
C ARG A 165 6.05 -15.29 -11.88
N ALA A 166 7.06 -15.80 -11.18
CA ALA A 166 7.36 -15.41 -9.80
C ALA A 166 7.65 -13.91 -9.67
N GLY A 167 8.29 -13.31 -10.68
CA GLY A 167 8.56 -11.87 -10.71
C GLY A 167 7.27 -11.03 -10.71
N PHE A 168 6.26 -11.40 -11.49
CA PHE A 168 4.98 -10.69 -11.51
C PHE A 168 4.25 -10.79 -10.18
N VAL A 169 4.31 -11.96 -9.54
CA VAL A 169 3.69 -12.17 -8.23
C VAL A 169 4.42 -11.37 -7.16
N ALA A 170 5.75 -11.33 -7.20
CA ALA A 170 6.56 -10.52 -6.27
C ALA A 170 6.27 -9.02 -6.42
N LEU A 171 6.05 -8.53 -7.65
CA LEU A 171 5.68 -7.14 -7.91
C LEU A 171 4.30 -6.76 -7.35
N SER A 172 3.43 -7.74 -7.03
CA SER A 172 2.13 -7.49 -6.40
C SER A 172 2.20 -7.31 -4.88
N ALA A 173 3.32 -7.67 -4.24
CA ALA A 173 3.48 -7.57 -2.79
C ALA A 173 3.22 -6.16 -2.21
N PRO A 174 3.63 -5.04 -2.85
CA PRO A 174 3.32 -3.69 -2.38
C PRO A 174 1.84 -3.40 -2.39
N LEU A 175 1.13 -3.83 -3.43
CA LEU A 175 -0.31 -3.63 -3.55
C LEU A 175 -1.04 -4.40 -2.45
N LEU A 176 -0.67 -5.66 -2.22
CA LEU A 176 -1.27 -6.47 -1.16
C LEU A 176 -0.98 -5.93 0.24
N GLY A 177 0.23 -5.41 0.47
CA GLY A 177 0.57 -4.74 1.73
C GLY A 177 -0.27 -3.48 1.99
N VAL A 178 -0.49 -2.67 0.95
CA VAL A 178 -1.33 -1.47 1.03
C VAL A 178 -2.80 -1.82 1.26
N VAL A 179 -3.32 -2.85 0.58
CA VAL A 179 -4.69 -3.35 0.82
C VAL A 179 -4.86 -3.80 2.28
N GLY A 180 -3.91 -4.56 2.83
CA GLY A 180 -3.93 -4.95 4.24
C GLY A 180 -3.92 -3.75 5.19
N TYR A 181 -3.08 -2.76 4.91
CA TYR A 181 -3.02 -1.51 5.68
C TYR A 181 -4.37 -0.76 5.69
N GLU A 182 -4.98 -0.55 4.51
CA GLU A 182 -6.24 0.18 4.37
C GLU A 182 -7.43 -0.55 4.99
N LEU A 183 -7.47 -1.89 4.92
CA LEU A 183 -8.52 -2.69 5.57
C LEU A 183 -8.56 -2.45 7.09
N THR A 184 -7.41 -2.20 7.71
CA THR A 184 -7.33 -1.92 9.16
C THR A 184 -7.48 -0.44 9.50
N ALA A 185 -7.12 0.46 8.58
CA ALA A 185 -7.28 1.90 8.76
C ALA A 185 -8.75 2.32 8.93
N ARG A 186 -9.69 1.55 8.35
CA ARG A 186 -11.13 1.82 8.41
C ARG A 186 -11.78 1.45 9.76
N GLY A 187 -11.05 0.75 10.64
CA GLY A 187 -11.55 0.26 11.93
C GLY A 187 -12.73 -0.71 11.80
N PRO A 188 -13.22 -1.30 12.92
CA PRO A 188 -14.39 -2.19 12.94
C PRO A 188 -15.72 -1.44 12.77
N ARG A 189 -15.76 -0.38 11.96
CA ARG A 189 -17.00 0.31 11.59
C ARG A 189 -17.51 -0.31 10.31
N SER A 190 -18.40 -1.30 10.44
CA SER A 190 -19.29 -1.84 9.40
C SER A 190 -18.83 -1.50 7.98
N ALA A 191 -17.90 -2.28 7.42
CA ALA A 191 -17.47 -2.11 6.05
C ALA A 191 -18.67 -2.39 5.14
N ARG A 192 -19.33 -1.32 4.65
CA ARG A 192 -20.47 -1.47 3.75
C ARG A 192 -19.93 -1.78 2.35
N LEU A 193 -19.67 -3.05 2.10
CA LEU A 193 -19.43 -3.57 0.76
C LEU A 193 -20.72 -3.39 -0.04
N THR A 194 -20.70 -2.46 -0.99
CA THR A 194 -21.81 -2.28 -1.94
C THR A 194 -21.36 -2.91 -3.25
N PRO A 195 -21.72 -4.18 -3.54
CA PRO A 195 -21.45 -4.76 -4.85
C PRO A 195 -22.17 -3.93 -5.93
N SER A 196 -21.41 -3.41 -6.89
CA SER A 196 -21.95 -2.78 -8.08
C SER A 196 -21.79 -3.73 -9.26
N LEU A 197 -22.88 -3.97 -9.98
CA LEU A 197 -22.87 -4.63 -11.28
C LEU A 197 -23.12 -3.54 -12.33
N SER A 198 -22.12 -3.31 -13.16
CA SER A 198 -22.18 -2.40 -14.31
C SER A 198 -22.35 -3.24 -15.57
N LEU A 199 -23.50 -3.16 -16.20
CA LEU A 199 -23.76 -3.74 -17.53
C LEU A 199 -23.96 -2.60 -18.52
N SER A 200 -23.07 -2.49 -19.52
CA SER A 200 -23.19 -1.53 -20.61
C SER A 200 -23.15 -2.28 -21.94
N PRO A 201 -24.04 -1.90 -22.88
CA PRO A 201 -23.67 -0.86 -23.85
C PRO A 201 -24.49 0.44 -23.76
N GLY A 202 -25.47 0.53 -22.84
CA GLY A 202 -26.39 1.67 -22.70
C GLY A 202 -26.37 2.39 -21.35
N GLY A 203 -25.42 2.08 -20.45
CA GLY A 203 -25.14 2.91 -19.27
C GLY A 203 -26.12 2.82 -18.09
N GLY A 204 -26.43 1.62 -17.59
CA GLY A 204 -27.11 1.43 -16.31
C GLY A 204 -26.19 0.80 -15.27
N ALA A 205 -26.00 1.45 -14.11
CA ALA A 205 -25.32 0.86 -12.96
C ALA A 205 -26.36 0.52 -11.88
N LEU A 206 -26.43 -0.75 -11.48
CA LEU A 206 -27.33 -1.20 -10.39
C LEU A 206 -26.47 -1.55 -9.17
N GLY A 207 -26.54 -0.72 -8.14
CA GLY A 207 -25.87 -0.96 -6.86
C GLY A 207 -26.76 -1.72 -5.90
N LEU A 208 -26.41 -2.96 -5.55
CA LEU A 208 -27.11 -3.71 -4.51
C LEU A 208 -26.61 -3.26 -3.14
N ARG A 209 -27.39 -2.39 -2.49
CA ARG A 209 -27.06 -1.84 -1.18
C ARG A 209 -27.50 -2.79 -0.07
N ALA A 210 -26.77 -3.89 0.12
CA ALA A 210 -26.98 -4.74 1.29
C ALA A 210 -26.35 -4.10 2.54
N ARG A 211 -27.10 -4.08 3.66
CA ARG A 211 -26.57 -3.81 4.99
C ARG A 211 -26.35 -5.18 5.65
N PHE A 212 -25.10 -5.48 6.00
CA PHE A 212 -24.75 -6.61 6.88
C PHE A 212 -24.30 -6.04 8.22
#